data_AF-A0A6L2Q139-F1
#
_entry.id   AF-A0A6L2Q139-F1
#
_cell.length_a   1.000
_cell.length_b   1.000
_cell.length_c   1.000
_cell.angle_alpha   90.00
_cell.angle_beta   90.00
_cell.angle_gamma   90.00
#
_symmetry.space_group_name_H-M   'P 1'
#
loop_
_entity.id
_entity.type
_entity.pdbx_description
1 polymer ?
#
loop_
_entity_poly.entity_id
_entity_poly.type
_entity_poly.pdbx_seq_one_letter_code
_entity_poly.pdbx_strand_id
1 'polypeptide(L)' 'MKIEITTFKGLKDGKVLIEADTKDGLEKLNSQIRDKCGDRLETNVQKRRKPRIIIYNIPDEVTLGNAEDIICAQNQN' A
#
# COMPACT_ATOMS: atom_id res chain seq x y z
N MET A 1 10.94 19.33 2.29
CA MET A 1 10.34 18.15 1.63
C MET A 1 8.96 17.92 2.24
N LYS A 2 7.90 18.08 1.43
CA LYS A 2 6.49 17.96 1.81
C LYS A 2 6.12 16.47 1.91
N ILE A 3 5.35 16.09 2.94
CA ILE A 3 4.76 14.75 3.03
C ILE A 3 3.35 14.87 2.44
N GLU A 4 3.04 14.08 1.43
CA GLU A 4 1.72 14.05 0.82
C GLU A 4 0.88 12.95 1.47
N ILE A 5 -0.18 13.36 2.16
CA ILE A 5 -1.16 12.48 2.79
C ILE A 5 -2.29 12.29 1.79
N THR A 6 -2.54 11.05 1.41
CA THR A 6 -3.61 10.70 0.47
C THR A 6 -4.92 10.37 1.16
N THR A 7 -4.83 9.79 2.36
CA THR A 7 -6.00 9.41 3.15
C THR A 7 -5.80 9.84 4.59
N PHE A 8 -6.83 10.44 5.17
CA PHE A 8 -6.95 10.67 6.62
C PHE A 8 -8.37 10.32 7.04
N LYS A 9 -8.54 9.20 7.74
CA LYS A 9 -9.86 8.63 8.04
C LYS A 9 -9.97 8.17 9.49
N GLY A 10 -11.01 8.63 10.19
CA GLY A 10 -11.38 8.07 11.48
C GLY A 10 -11.94 6.64 11.35
N LEU A 11 -11.55 5.77 12.27
CA LEU A 11 -12.04 4.40 12.39
C LEU A 11 -13.03 4.30 13.58
N LYS A 12 -13.85 3.24 13.60
CA LYS A 12 -14.95 3.06 14.57
C LYS A 12 -14.51 2.93 16.03
N ASP A 13 -13.23 2.66 16.27
CA ASP A 13 -12.62 2.45 17.59
C ASP A 13 -11.79 3.65 18.06
N GLY A 14 -12.02 4.84 17.49
CA GLY A 14 -11.30 6.06 17.84
C GLY A 14 -9.90 6.16 17.23
N LYS A 15 -9.47 5.17 16.44
CA LYS A 15 -8.22 5.23 15.69
C LYS A 15 -8.34 6.11 14.46
N VAL A 16 -7.19 6.51 13.92
CA VAL A 16 -7.10 7.21 12.64
C VAL A 16 -6.23 6.39 11.70
N LEU A 17 -6.73 6.13 10.50
CA LEU A 17 -5.96 5.61 9.36
C LEU A 17 -5.40 6.79 8.57
N ILE A 18 -4.09 6.82 8.41
CA ILE A 18 -3.40 7.79 7.55
C ILE A 18 -2.62 7.01 6.48
N GLU A 19 -2.80 7.39 5.22
CA GLU A 19 -2.03 6.86 4.09
C GLU A 19 -1.24 7.99 3.44
N ALA A 20 -0.09 7.64 2.87
CA ALA A 20 0.78 8.56 2.13
C ALA A 20 1.18 7.89 0.81
N ASP A 21 1.51 8.70 -0.19
CA ASP A 21 1.87 8.22 -1.53
C ASP A 21 3.13 7.35 -1.56
N THR A 22 4.03 7.59 -0.63
CA THR A 22 5.31 6.90 -0.57
C THR A 22 5.56 6.32 0.82
N LYS A 23 6.30 5.21 0.84
CA LYS A 23 6.77 4.58 2.07
C LYS A 23 7.61 5.56 2.90
N ASP A 24 8.51 6.30 2.26
CA ASP A 24 9.37 7.28 2.94
C ASP A 24 8.57 8.44 3.53
N GLY A 25 7.52 8.89 2.84
CA GLY A 25 6.56 9.87 3.38
C GLY A 25 5.88 9.37 4.66
N LEU A 26 5.44 8.10 4.67
CA LEU A 26 4.78 7.48 5.82
C LEU A 26 5.74 7.30 7.01
N GLU A 27 6.97 6.85 6.77
CA GLU A 27 8.00 6.69 7.81
C GLU A 27 8.40 8.05 8.41
N LYS A 28 8.53 9.09 7.58
CA LYS A 28 8.80 10.45 8.04
C LYS A 28 7.65 11.03 8.85
N LEU A 29 6.40 10.79 8.43
CA LEU A 29 5.22 11.21 9.17
C LEU A 29 5.17 10.56 10.54
N ASN A 30 5.46 9.26 10.60
CA ASN A 30 5.55 8.50 11.85
C ASN A 30 6.61 9.07 12.81
N SER A 31 7.80 9.41 12.32
CA SER A 31 8.83 10.09 13.12
C SER A 31 8.32 11.44 13.64
N GLN A 32 7.72 12.27 12.77
CA GLN A 32 7.25 13.59 13.16
C GLN A 32 6.13 13.56 14.21
N ILE A 33 5.23 12.58 14.14
CA ILE A 33 4.18 12.41 15.16
C ILE A 33 4.82 12.03 16.49
N ARG A 34 5.76 11.09 16.50
CA ARG A 34 6.49 10.71 17.73
C ARG A 34 7.27 11.88 18.32
N ASP A 35 7.97 12.64 17.49
CA ASP A 35 8.79 13.77 17.94
C ASP A 35 7.95 14.91 18.52
N LYS A 36 6.79 15.22 17.90
CA LYS A 36 5.97 16.38 18.28
C LYS A 36 4.88 16.06 19.29
N CYS A 37 4.35 14.85 19.26
CA CYS A 37 3.24 14.44 20.13
C CYS A 37 3.71 13.57 21.30
N GLY A 38 4.93 13.03 21.24
CA GLY A 38 5.49 12.18 22.29
C GLY A 38 4.55 11.02 22.62
N ASP A 39 4.43 10.73 23.90
CA ASP A 39 3.61 9.62 24.41
C ASP A 39 2.09 9.87 24.34
N ARG A 40 1.66 11.04 23.85
CA ARG A 40 0.23 11.36 23.72
C ARG A 40 -0.43 10.63 22.56
N LEU A 41 0.34 10.24 21.54
CA LEU A 41 -0.15 9.54 20.36
C LEU A 41 0.78 8.36 20.01
N GLU A 42 0.19 7.18 19.83
CA GLU A 42 0.91 6.01 19.34
C GLU A 42 0.64 5.81 17.84
N THR A 43 1.71 5.61 17.08
CA THR A 43 1.65 5.38 15.63
C THR A 43 2.28 4.05 15.26
N ASN A 44 1.63 3.32 14.34
CA ASN A 44 2.08 2.05 13.80
C ASN A 44 2.05 2.08 12.26
N VAL A 45 3.23 2.04 11.64
CA VAL A 45 3.38 1.99 10.18
C VAL A 45 3.25 0.55 9.69
N GLN A 46 2.10 0.23 9.10
CA GLN A 46 1.84 -1.09 8.53
C GLN A 46 2.66 -1.29 7.26
N LYS A 47 3.69 -2.14 7.31
CA LYS A 47 4.41 -2.59 6.11
C LYS A 47 3.55 -3.63 5.39
N ARG A 48 3.04 -3.31 4.18
CA ARG A 48 2.28 -4.24 3.32
C ARG A 48 2.99 -5.59 3.26
N ARG A 49 2.33 -6.65 3.74
CA ARG A 49 3.03 -7.91 4.08
C ARG A 49 3.34 -8.87 2.93
N LYS A 50 2.76 -8.71 1.73
CA LYS A 50 3.11 -9.40 0.45
C LYS A 50 2.04 -9.10 -0.61
N PRO A 51 2.31 -8.30 -1.65
CA PRO A 51 1.37 -8.19 -2.76
C PRO A 51 1.31 -9.54 -3.50
N ARG A 52 0.11 -10.07 -3.72
CA ARG A 52 -0.15 -11.32 -4.44
C ARG A 52 -1.38 -11.14 -5.32
N ILE A 53 -1.34 -11.69 -6.52
CA ILE A 53 -2.48 -11.76 -7.44
C ILE A 53 -2.72 -13.24 -7.74
N ILE A 54 -3.98 -13.66 -7.70
CA ILE A 54 -4.43 -15.01 -8.06
C ILE A 54 -5.39 -14.85 -9.25
N ILE A 55 -5.11 -15.56 -10.35
CA ILE A 55 -5.91 -15.50 -11.59
C ILE A 55 -6.87 -16.70 -11.61
N TYR A 56 -8.17 -16.42 -11.80
CA TYR A 56 -9.24 -17.43 -11.88
C TYR A 56 -9.88 -17.43 -13.27
N ASN A 57 -10.62 -18.50 -13.61
CA ASN A 57 -11.30 -18.70 -14.91
C ASN A 57 -10.36 -18.58 -16.11
N ILE A 58 -9.18 -19.18 -15.98
CA ILE A 58 -8.19 -19.25 -17.05
C ILE A 58 -8.81 -20.03 -18.22
N PRO A 59 -9.00 -19.43 -19.41
CA PRO A 59 -9.50 -20.13 -20.59
C PRO A 59 -8.59 -21.30 -20.97
N ASP A 60 -9.14 -22.35 -21.60
CA ASP A 60 -8.39 -23.57 -21.92
C ASP A 60 -7.19 -23.30 -22.85
N GLU A 61 -7.24 -22.23 -23.64
CA GLU A 61 -6.14 -21.77 -24.51
C GLU A 61 -4.96 -21.14 -23.74
N VAL A 62 -5.14 -20.78 -22.47
CA VAL A 62 -4.09 -20.19 -21.64
C VAL A 62 -3.44 -21.30 -20.80
N THR A 63 -2.17 -21.54 -21.09
CA THR A 63 -1.34 -22.53 -20.43
C THR A 63 -0.22 -21.85 -19.65
N LEU A 64 0.45 -22.57 -18.74
CA LEU A 64 1.60 -22.02 -18.03
C LEU A 64 2.74 -21.58 -18.98
N GLY A 65 2.84 -22.18 -20.17
CA GLY A 65 3.89 -21.86 -21.14
C GLY A 65 3.65 -20.59 -21.95
N ASN A 66 2.41 -20.09 -22.03
CA ASN A 66 2.08 -18.85 -22.75
C ASN A 66 1.51 -17.75 -21.84
N ALA A 67 1.18 -18.07 -20.58
CA ALA A 67 0.57 -17.14 -19.65
C ALA A 67 1.44 -15.91 -19.37
N GLU A 68 2.76 -16.06 -19.27
CA GLU A 68 3.67 -14.93 -19.04
C GLU A 68 3.64 -13.94 -20.21
N ASP A 69 3.77 -14.44 -21.44
CA ASP A 69 3.75 -13.61 -22.65
C ASP A 69 2.40 -12.90 -22.82
N ILE A 70 1.29 -13.61 -22.61
CA ILE A 70 -0.07 -13.04 -22.68
C ILE A 70 -0.26 -11.94 -21.62
N ILE A 71 0.18 -12.17 -20.37
CA ILE A 71 0.04 -11.20 -19.27
C ILE A 71 0.94 -9.98 -19.49
N CYS A 72 2.16 -10.17 -19.96
CA CYS A 72 3.12 -9.09 -20.21
C CYS A 72 2.73 -8.24 -21.43
N ALA A 73 2.17 -8.86 -22.47
CA ALA A 73 1.71 -8.16 -23.67
C ALA A 73 0.55 -7.18 -23.40
N GLN A 74 -0.19 -7.34 -22.30
CA GLN A 74 -1.25 -6.39 -21.90
C GLN A 74 -0.75 -4.95 -21.70
N ASN A 75 0.55 -4.75 -21.45
CA ASN A 75 1.13 -3.44 -21.16
C ASN A 75 1.83 -2.79 -22.36
N GLN A 76 1.78 -3.41 -23.55
CA GLN A 76 2.34 -2.83 -24.77
C GLN A 76 1.28 -1.95 -25.46
N ASN A 77 1.45 -0.63 -25.32
CA ASN A 77 0.88 0.37 -26.24
C ASN A 77 1.83 0.58 -27.42
#